data_AF-A0A3D2JM28-F1
#
_entry.id   AF-A0A3D2JM28-F1
#
_cell.length_a   1.000
_cell.length_b   1.000
_cell.length_c   1.000
_cell.angle_alpha   90.00
_cell.angle_beta   90.00
_cell.angle_gamma   90.00
#
_symmetry.space_group_name_H-M   'P 1'
#
loop_
_entity.id
_entity.type
_entity.pdbx_description
1 polymer ?
#
loop_
_entity_poly.entity_id
_entity_poly.type
_entity_poly.pdbx_seq_one_letter_code
_entity_poly.pdbx_strand_id
1 'polypeptide(L)'
;MTTGTDASTKPLPRVARTPFYYGWVILIVAALGNFASAPGQSYTFSVFQNSFISDLNMSSTSVSTLYLFGSLTAAGSIIFVGRSLDKYGPRRMMVFAGLFLGLGAIWLSQVSAPWQLFVGFAIMRTMGQGALSLIPATMVSVWFVRKRPIALALMALGGALASSIYPFYGATLIEEFGW
;
A
#
# COMPACT_ATOMS: atom_id res chain seq x y z
N MET A 1 -34.99 -45.55 -22.21
CA MET A 1 -33.87 -45.01 -23.02
C MET A 1 -33.42 -43.71 -22.39
N THR A 2 -32.15 -43.66 -22.03
CA THR A 2 -31.45 -42.59 -21.31
C THR A 2 -31.08 -41.44 -22.25
N THR A 3 -31.48 -40.21 -21.94
CA THR A 3 -30.80 -39.02 -22.47
C THR A 3 -30.13 -38.30 -21.31
N GLY A 4 -28.89 -38.72 -21.04
CA GLY A 4 -27.97 -38.01 -20.15
C GLY A 4 -27.65 -36.67 -20.78
N THR A 5 -28.01 -35.59 -20.08
CA THR A 5 -27.62 -34.23 -20.43
C THR A 5 -26.12 -34.10 -20.22
N ASP A 6 -25.42 -33.84 -21.33
CA ASP A 6 -24.00 -33.46 -21.35
C ASP A 6 -23.82 -32.20 -20.51
N ALA A 7 -23.43 -32.37 -19.25
CA ALA A 7 -23.07 -31.27 -18.38
C ALA A 7 -21.77 -30.68 -18.92
N SER A 8 -21.87 -29.63 -19.74
CA SER A 8 -20.73 -28.87 -20.24
C SER A 8 -19.84 -28.47 -19.05
N THR A 9 -18.71 -29.14 -18.89
CA THR A 9 -17.80 -28.90 -17.79
C THR A 9 -17.14 -27.55 -18.04
N LYS A 10 -17.72 -26.49 -17.45
CA LYS A 10 -17.08 -25.16 -17.44
C LYS A 10 -15.65 -25.37 -16.93
N PRO A 11 -14.63 -24.90 -17.67
CA PRO A 11 -13.25 -25.11 -17.26
C PRO A 11 -13.07 -24.54 -15.86
N LEU A 12 -12.51 -25.35 -14.96
CA LEU A 12 -12.20 -24.92 -13.60
C LEU A 12 -11.42 -23.60 -13.65
N PRO A 13 -11.70 -22.64 -12.74
CA PRO A 13 -10.99 -21.37 -12.67
C PRO A 13 -9.47 -21.63 -12.70
N ARG A 14 -8.69 -20.77 -13.38
CA ARG A 14 -7.23 -20.97 -13.56
C ARG A 14 -6.49 -21.31 -12.26
N VAL A 15 -6.99 -20.83 -11.12
CA VAL A 15 -6.42 -21.05 -9.79
C VAL A 15 -6.60 -22.48 -9.27
N ALA A 16 -7.63 -23.20 -9.71
CA ALA A 16 -7.87 -24.59 -9.35
C ALA A 16 -6.98 -25.58 -10.12
N ARG A 17 -6.11 -25.08 -11.02
CA ARG A 17 -5.19 -25.90 -11.83
C ARG A 17 -3.77 -25.94 -11.27
N THR A 18 -3.46 -25.26 -10.18
CA THR A 18 -2.13 -25.29 -9.56
C THR A 18 -1.97 -26.54 -8.68
N PRO A 19 -0.78 -27.18 -8.64
CA PRO A 19 -0.56 -28.40 -7.86
C PRO A 19 -0.50 -28.15 -6.34
N PHE A 20 -0.54 -26.88 -5.92
CA PHE A 20 -0.50 -26.46 -4.53
C PHE A 20 -1.60 -25.41 -4.26
N TYR A 21 -1.84 -25.14 -2.97
CA TYR A 21 -2.80 -24.13 -2.54
C TYR A 21 -2.33 -22.70 -2.89
N TYR A 22 -2.98 -22.08 -3.88
CA TYR A 22 -2.60 -20.76 -4.42
C TYR A 22 -2.63 -19.61 -3.39
N GLY A 23 -3.29 -19.80 -2.25
CA GLY A 23 -3.27 -18.82 -1.16
C GLY A 23 -1.85 -18.48 -0.68
N TRP A 24 -0.88 -19.38 -0.81
CA TRP A 24 0.53 -19.08 -0.51
C TRP A 24 1.13 -18.02 -1.45
N VAL A 25 0.76 -18.02 -2.74
CA VAL A 25 1.18 -16.96 -3.67
C VAL A 25 0.55 -15.64 -3.26
N ILE A 26 -0.74 -15.67 -2.92
CA ILE A 26 -1.48 -14.50 -2.45
C ILE A 26 -0.86 -13.93 -1.17
N LEU A 27 -0.41 -14.78 -0.25
CA LEU A 27 0.29 -14.36 0.96
C LEU A 27 1.58 -13.61 0.62
N ILE A 28 2.41 -14.14 -0.28
CA ILE A 28 3.67 -13.49 -0.70
C ILE A 28 3.37 -12.15 -1.36
N VAL A 29 2.43 -12.11 -2.31
CA VAL A 29 2.03 -10.87 -2.98
C VAL A 29 1.48 -9.84 -1.99
N ALA A 30 0.70 -10.28 -1.00
CA ALA A 30 0.18 -9.42 0.05
C ALA A 30 1.30 -8.89 0.96
N ALA A 31 2.27 -9.73 1.33
CA ALA A 31 3.44 -9.31 2.10
C ALA A 31 4.28 -8.27 1.32
N LEU A 32 4.48 -8.48 0.02
CA LEU A 32 5.15 -7.52 -0.87
C LEU A 32 4.35 -6.21 -1.01
N GLY A 33 3.02 -6.29 -1.10
CA GLY A 33 2.16 -5.10 -1.11
C GLY A 33 2.29 -4.30 0.18
N ASN A 34 2.35 -4.98 1.32
CA ASN A 34 2.56 -4.34 2.62
C ASN A 34 3.99 -3.76 2.74
N PHE A 35 5.00 -4.44 2.19
CA PHE A 35 6.37 -3.92 2.09
C PHE A 35 6.44 -2.66 1.20
N ALA A 36 5.74 -2.66 0.07
CA ALA A 36 5.66 -1.53 -0.86
C ALA A 36 4.84 -0.33 -0.32
N SER A 37 4.08 -0.52 0.77
CA SER A 37 3.36 0.59 1.43
C SER A 37 4.28 1.61 2.10
N ALA A 38 5.54 1.25 2.30
CA ALA A 38 6.51 1.96 3.13
C ALA A 38 6.70 3.45 2.84
N PRO A 39 6.72 3.92 1.58
CA PRO A 39 6.83 5.36 1.30
C PRO A 39 5.72 6.20 1.93
N GLY A 40 4.53 5.62 2.15
CA GLY A 40 3.41 6.29 2.81
C GLY A 40 3.34 6.08 4.32
N GLN A 41 4.28 5.34 4.91
CA GLN A 41 4.31 5.05 6.34
C GLN A 41 5.05 6.14 7.13
N SER A 42 4.68 6.27 8.40
CA SER A 42 5.26 7.32 9.26
C SER A 42 6.76 7.17 9.48
N TYR A 43 7.29 5.94 9.52
CA TYR A 43 8.72 5.72 9.70
C TYR A 43 9.56 6.26 8.53
N THR A 44 9.03 6.22 7.30
CA THR A 44 9.71 6.81 6.14
C THR A 44 9.58 8.31 6.17
N PHE A 45 8.38 8.83 6.47
CA PHE A 45 8.17 10.28 6.63
C PHE A 45 9.15 10.92 7.61
N SER A 46 9.41 10.29 8.76
CA SER A 46 10.34 10.81 9.76
C SER A 46 11.76 11.03 9.22
N VAL A 47 12.19 10.26 8.22
CA VAL A 47 13.50 10.42 7.59
C VAL A 47 13.55 11.63 6.65
N PHE A 48 12.46 11.90 5.93
CA PHE A 48 12.35 13.03 5.00
C PHE A 48 11.98 14.35 5.69
N GLN A 49 11.48 14.32 6.93
CA GLN A 49 10.95 15.48 7.62
C GLN A 49 11.94 16.65 7.71
N ASN A 50 13.21 16.36 8.03
CA ASN A 50 14.23 17.41 8.15
C ASN A 50 14.51 18.08 6.79
N SER A 51 14.47 17.31 5.70
CA SER A 51 14.67 17.83 4.35
C SER A 51 13.56 18.81 3.95
N PHE A 52 12.29 18.50 4.27
CA PHE A 52 11.18 19.41 4.02
C PHE A 52 11.31 20.71 4.83
N ILE A 53 11.76 20.62 6.08
CA ILE A 53 11.98 21.77 6.97
C ILE A 53 13.04 22.71 6.38
N SER A 54 14.19 22.16 5.96
CA SER A 54 15.29 22.96 5.43
C SER A 54 15.00 23.55 4.07
N ASP A 55 14.49 22.77 3.11
CA ASP A 55 14.29 23.26 1.73
C ASP A 55 13.15 24.26 1.61
N LEU A 56 12.07 24.05 2.35
CA LEU A 56 10.90 24.93 2.28
C LEU A 56 10.93 26.03 3.34
N ASN A 57 12.00 26.13 4.14
CA ASN A 57 12.14 27.07 5.27
C ASN A 57 10.91 27.04 6.20
N MET A 58 10.41 25.84 6.51
CA MET A 58 9.22 25.64 7.33
C MET A 58 9.58 25.21 8.74
N SER A 59 8.74 25.54 9.73
CA SER A 59 8.91 24.98 11.07
C SER A 59 8.53 23.49 11.12
N SER A 60 9.11 22.74 12.07
CA SER A 60 8.73 21.34 12.31
C SER A 60 7.25 21.18 12.64
N THR A 61 6.68 22.14 13.38
CA THR A 61 5.25 22.19 13.68
C THR A 61 4.43 22.30 12.40
N SER A 62 4.79 23.21 11.49
CA SER A 62 4.07 23.40 10.23
C SER A 62 4.06 22.14 9.36
N VAL A 63 5.22 21.49 9.17
CA VAL A 63 5.33 20.24 8.40
C VAL A 63 4.50 19.12 9.06
N SER A 64 4.57 18.99 10.38
CA SER A 64 3.80 18.01 11.14
C SER A 64 2.29 18.26 11.05
N THR A 65 1.86 19.53 11.07
CA THR A 65 0.46 19.92 10.90
C THR A 65 -0.04 19.56 9.50
N LEU A 66 0.75 19.81 8.45
CA LEU A 66 0.39 19.40 7.09
C LEU A 66 0.28 17.88 6.98
N TYR A 67 1.22 17.14 7.57
CA TYR A 67 1.19 15.67 7.60
C TYR A 67 -0.03 15.13 8.37
N LEU A 68 -0.40 15.77 9.49
CA LEU A 68 -1.60 15.45 10.26
C LEU A 68 -2.86 15.64 9.41
N PHE A 69 -3.05 16.82 8.81
CA PHE A 69 -4.22 17.07 7.97
C PHE A 69 -4.24 16.16 6.74
N GLY A 70 -3.09 15.92 6.09
CA GLY A 70 -3.00 14.95 5.00
C GLY A 70 -3.40 13.54 5.43
N SER A 71 -3.03 13.14 6.66
CA SER A 71 -3.46 11.86 7.25
C SER A 71 -4.95 11.81 7.56
N LEU A 72 -5.55 12.91 8.04
CA LEU A 72 -6.99 13.01 8.27
C LEU A 72 -7.76 12.91 6.94
N THR A 73 -7.29 13.60 5.90
CA THR A 73 -7.84 13.48 4.55
C THR A 73 -7.72 12.05 4.03
N ALA A 74 -6.61 11.37 4.28
CA ALA A 74 -6.42 9.96 3.93
C ALA A 74 -7.39 9.03 4.69
N ALA A 75 -7.62 9.29 5.98
CA ALA A 75 -8.58 8.53 6.79
C ALA A 75 -10.03 8.67 6.28
N GLY A 76 -10.41 9.84 5.74
CA GLY A 76 -11.70 9.98 5.04
C GLY A 76 -11.70 9.28 3.67
N SER A 77 -10.61 9.43 2.92
CA SER A 77 -10.46 8.91 1.55
C SER A 77 -10.44 7.38 1.50
N ILE A 78 -9.93 6.73 2.54
CA ILE A 78 -9.83 5.26 2.59
C ILE A 78 -11.19 4.57 2.54
N ILE A 79 -12.28 5.24 2.97
CA ILE A 79 -13.65 4.72 2.85
C ILE A 79 -14.02 4.50 1.38
N PHE A 80 -13.65 5.43 0.51
CA PHE A 80 -13.89 5.32 -0.93
C PHE A 80 -13.00 4.26 -1.57
N VAL A 81 -11.75 4.14 -1.11
CA VAL A 81 -10.84 3.07 -1.54
C VAL A 81 -11.40 1.70 -1.15
N GLY A 82 -11.94 1.53 0.06
CA GLY A 82 -12.58 0.29 0.50
C GLY A 82 -13.78 -0.08 -0.36
N ARG A 83 -14.70 0.87 -0.63
CA ARG A 83 -15.83 0.64 -1.56
C ARG A 83 -15.36 0.28 -2.97
N SER A 84 -14.29 0.91 -3.43
CA SER A 84 -13.70 0.63 -4.75
C SER A 84 -13.01 -0.73 -4.79
N LEU A 85 -12.40 -1.17 -3.68
CA LEU A 85 -11.87 -2.51 -3.49
C LEU A 85 -12.96 -3.57 -3.64
N ASP A 86 -14.11 -3.38 -2.99
CA ASP A 86 -15.22 -4.32 -3.09
C ASP A 86 -15.78 -4.37 -4.52
N LYS A 87 -15.84 -3.22 -5.21
CA LYS A 87 -16.42 -3.12 -6.56
C LYS A 87 -15.49 -3.63 -7.68
N TYR A 88 -14.21 -3.23 -7.66
CA TYR A 88 -13.26 -3.49 -8.75
C TYR A 88 -12.31 -4.66 -8.47
N GLY A 89 -12.31 -5.15 -7.23
CA GLY A 89 -11.52 -6.27 -6.78
C GLY A 89 -10.06 -5.93 -6.47
N PRO A 90 -9.40 -6.78 -5.67
CA PRO A 90 -8.07 -6.49 -5.11
C PRO A 90 -6.97 -6.38 -6.16
N ARG A 91 -7.03 -7.17 -7.24
CA ARG A 91 -5.96 -7.19 -8.26
C ARG A 91 -5.81 -5.84 -8.96
N ARG A 92 -6.92 -5.23 -9.38
CA ARG A 92 -6.90 -3.92 -10.04
C ARG A 92 -6.51 -2.83 -9.05
N MET A 93 -7.11 -2.88 -7.86
CA MET A 93 -6.87 -1.87 -6.84
C MET A 93 -5.43 -1.83 -6.31
N MET A 94 -4.72 -2.97 -6.22
CA MET A 94 -3.29 -2.95 -5.88
C MET A 94 -2.45 -2.22 -6.92
N VAL A 95 -2.73 -2.46 -8.21
CA VAL A 95 -2.02 -1.76 -9.30
C VAL A 95 -2.30 -0.26 -9.25
N PHE A 96 -3.57 0.12 -9.06
CA PHE A 96 -3.94 1.52 -8.88
C PHE A 96 -3.24 2.16 -7.68
N ALA A 97 -3.27 1.52 -6.52
CA ALA A 97 -2.63 2.04 -5.31
C ALA A 97 -1.11 2.21 -5.50
N GLY A 98 -0.43 1.23 -6.09
CA GLY A 98 1.00 1.32 -6.39
C GLY A 98 1.35 2.43 -7.38
N LEU A 99 0.56 2.59 -8.46
CA LEU A 99 0.76 3.65 -9.45
C LEU A 99 0.57 5.04 -8.83
N PHE A 100 -0.52 5.26 -8.10
CA PHE A 100 -0.79 6.54 -7.46
C PHE A 100 0.20 6.84 -6.33
N LEU A 101 0.72 5.82 -5.63
CA LEU A 101 1.81 6.01 -4.69
C LEU A 101 3.09 6.50 -5.40
N GLY A 102 3.46 5.88 -6.51
CA GLY A 102 4.60 6.32 -7.33
C GLY A 102 4.43 7.74 -7.87
N LEU A 103 3.23 8.08 -8.36
CA LEU A 103 2.90 9.45 -8.78
C LEU A 103 2.97 10.44 -7.61
N GLY A 104 2.54 10.03 -6.41
CA GLY A 104 2.67 10.84 -5.19
C GLY A 104 4.13 11.09 -4.81
N ALA A 105 5.01 10.11 -4.98
CA ALA A 105 6.44 10.26 -4.76
C ALA A 105 7.08 11.24 -5.77
N ILE A 106 6.75 11.10 -7.07
CA ILE A 106 7.21 12.03 -8.12
C ILE A 106 6.68 13.45 -7.90
N TRP A 107 5.46 13.57 -7.38
CA TRP A 107 4.88 14.86 -7.00
C TRP A 107 5.68 15.50 -5.86
N LEU A 108 6.00 14.72 -4.81
CA LEU A 108 6.78 15.21 -3.66
C LEU A 108 8.18 15.68 -4.06
N SER A 109 8.84 15.04 -5.02
CA SER A 109 10.18 15.45 -5.46
C SER A 109 10.22 16.78 -6.23
N GLN A 110 9.07 17.39 -6.52
CA GLN A 110 8.95 18.66 -7.25
C GLN A 110 8.28 19.76 -6.42
N VAL A 111 8.14 19.54 -5.12
CA VAL A 111 7.42 20.46 -4.24
C VAL A 111 8.24 21.72 -3.96
N SER A 112 7.59 22.87 -4.12
CA SER A 112 8.13 24.20 -3.80
C SER A 112 7.22 25.01 -2.86
N ALA A 113 6.02 24.50 -2.55
CA ALA A 113 5.04 25.21 -1.72
C ALA A 113 4.35 24.31 -0.68
N PRO A 114 3.97 24.84 0.50
CA PRO A 114 3.34 24.07 1.58
C PRO A 114 2.07 23.30 1.18
N TRP A 115 1.24 23.88 0.30
CA TRP A 115 0.01 23.21 -0.14
C TRP A 115 0.30 21.97 -1.01
N GLN A 116 1.42 21.97 -1.75
CA GLN A 116 1.83 20.81 -2.56
C GLN A 116 2.33 19.68 -1.67
N LEU A 117 3.02 19.99 -0.56
CA LEU A 117 3.35 19.01 0.48
C LEU A 117 2.09 18.38 1.07
N PHE A 118 1.07 19.18 1.38
CA PHE A 118 -0.20 18.65 1.89
C PHE A 118 -0.82 17.65 0.91
N VAL A 119 -0.89 17.99 -0.38
CA VAL A 119 -1.41 17.09 -1.42
C VAL A 119 -0.56 15.83 -1.52
N GLY A 120 0.77 15.96 -1.53
CA GLY A 120 1.70 14.84 -1.54
C GLY A 120 1.48 13.91 -0.34
N PHE A 121 1.43 14.46 0.88
CA PHE A 121 1.12 13.68 2.08
C PHE A 121 -0.24 13.01 1.99
N ALA A 122 -1.30 13.70 1.56
CA ALA A 122 -2.62 13.07 1.41
C ALA A 122 -2.58 11.86 0.45
N ILE A 123 -1.86 11.96 -0.68
CA ILE A 123 -1.69 10.86 -1.64
C ILE A 123 -0.88 9.72 -1.01
N MET A 124 0.30 10.02 -0.47
CA MET A 124 1.21 9.02 0.12
C MET A 124 0.52 8.27 1.26
N ARG A 125 -0.21 8.98 2.11
CA ARG A 125 -0.93 8.41 3.25
C ARG A 125 -2.11 7.56 2.81
N THR A 126 -2.88 8.02 1.82
CA THR A 126 -4.03 7.26 1.30
C THR A 126 -3.60 5.99 0.58
N MET A 127 -2.59 6.08 -0.29
CA MET A 127 -2.20 4.96 -1.15
C MET A 127 -1.20 4.03 -0.48
N GLY A 128 -0.24 4.57 0.26
CA GLY A 128 0.75 3.79 1.00
C GLY A 128 0.14 3.18 2.25
N GLN A 129 0.06 3.93 3.36
CA GLN A 129 -0.46 3.38 4.62
C GLN A 129 -1.90 2.87 4.50
N GLY A 130 -2.77 3.60 3.79
CA GLY A 130 -4.16 3.21 3.64
C GLY A 130 -4.33 1.99 2.72
N ALA A 131 -4.28 2.22 1.41
CA ALA A 131 -4.68 1.26 0.40
C ALA A 131 -3.77 0.02 0.36
N LEU A 132 -2.44 0.21 0.37
CA LEU A 132 -1.47 -0.89 0.33
C LEU A 132 -1.30 -1.65 1.65
N SER A 133 -1.94 -1.22 2.75
CA SER A 133 -2.12 -2.09 3.92
C SER A 133 -3.49 -2.77 3.91
N LEU A 134 -4.55 -2.06 3.50
CA LEU A 134 -5.93 -2.58 3.47
C LEU A 134 -6.10 -3.71 2.44
N ILE A 135 -5.68 -3.49 1.19
CA ILE A 135 -5.94 -4.42 0.10
C ILE A 135 -5.25 -5.78 0.35
N PRO A 136 -3.95 -5.83 0.73
CA PRO A 136 -3.30 -7.09 1.10
C PRO A 136 -3.97 -7.84 2.25
N ALA A 137 -4.36 -7.13 3.31
CA ALA A 137 -5.02 -7.74 4.47
C ALA A 137 -6.37 -8.38 4.07
N THR A 138 -7.13 -7.71 3.21
CA THR A 138 -8.38 -8.24 2.65
C THR A 138 -8.13 -9.47 1.77
N MET A 139 -7.10 -9.45 0.92
CA MET A 139 -6.74 -10.60 0.09
C MET A 139 -6.41 -11.83 0.93
N VAL A 140 -5.53 -11.69 1.92
CA VAL A 140 -5.16 -12.79 2.81
C VAL A 140 -6.38 -13.32 3.57
N SER A 141 -7.24 -12.42 4.03
CA SER A 141 -8.47 -12.76 4.75
C SER A 141 -9.46 -13.59 3.94
N VAL A 142 -9.58 -13.32 2.63
CA VAL A 142 -10.48 -14.05 1.73
C VAL A 142 -9.95 -15.45 1.43
N TRP A 143 -8.64 -15.61 1.29
CA TRP A 143 -8.04 -16.91 1.00
C TRP A 143 -7.97 -17.79 2.25
N PHE A 144 -7.46 -17.27 3.35
CA PHE A 144 -7.24 -18.04 4.58
C PHE A 144 -8.39 -17.88 5.55
N VAL A 145 -9.24 -18.91 5.68
CA VAL A 145 -10.34 -18.92 6.67
C VAL A 145 -9.87 -19.53 8.00
N ARG A 146 -9.43 -20.80 8.00
CA ARG A 146 -9.04 -21.52 9.23
C ARG A 146 -7.76 -20.99 9.89
N LYS A 147 -6.77 -20.58 9.08
CA LYS A 147 -5.47 -20.07 9.54
C LYS A 147 -5.31 -18.56 9.33
N ARG A 148 -6.42 -17.81 9.32
CA ARG A 148 -6.45 -16.36 9.04
C ARG A 148 -5.46 -15.57 9.91
N PRO A 149 -5.40 -15.75 11.25
CA PRO A 149 -4.52 -14.93 12.08
C PRO A 149 -3.03 -15.17 11.77
N ILE A 150 -2.65 -16.44 11.56
CA ILE A 150 -1.27 -16.82 11.20
C ILE A 150 -0.89 -16.24 9.85
N ALA A 151 -1.78 -16.33 8.86
CA ALA A 151 -1.54 -15.77 7.54
C ALA A 151 -1.38 -14.24 7.59
N LEU A 152 -2.22 -13.54 8.36
CA LEU A 152 -2.07 -12.09 8.55
C LEU A 152 -0.76 -11.73 9.28
N ALA A 153 -0.34 -12.52 10.27
CA ALA A 153 0.94 -12.32 10.95
C ALA A 153 2.14 -12.51 10.00
N LEU A 154 2.12 -13.55 9.16
CA LEU A 154 3.15 -13.76 8.14
C LEU A 154 3.18 -12.64 7.10
N MET A 155 2.02 -12.15 6.66
CA MET A 155 1.92 -10.98 5.78
C MET A 155 2.50 -9.71 6.44
N ALA A 156 2.28 -9.53 7.74
CA ALA A 156 2.78 -8.38 8.49
C ALA A 156 4.31 -8.33 8.55
N LEU A 157 5.01 -9.47 8.39
CA LEU A 157 6.47 -9.49 8.28
C LEU A 157 6.98 -8.61 7.12
N GLY A 158 6.22 -8.50 6.02
CA GLY A 158 6.57 -7.59 4.92
C GLY A 158 6.62 -6.12 5.37
N GLY A 159 5.65 -5.69 6.19
CA GLY A 159 5.65 -4.34 6.76
C GLY A 159 6.76 -4.15 7.80
N ALA A 160 7.05 -5.16 8.61
CA ALA A 160 8.13 -5.12 9.60
C ALA A 160 9.50 -4.98 8.91
N LEU A 161 9.77 -5.81 7.89
CA LEU A 161 11.00 -5.70 7.09
C LEU A 161 11.12 -4.33 6.43
N ALA A 162 10.02 -3.79 5.91
CA ALA A 162 10.02 -2.46 5.33
C ALA A 162 10.38 -1.37 6.35
N SER A 163 9.86 -1.47 7.58
CA SER A 163 10.17 -0.50 8.64
C SER A 163 11.64 -0.48 9.05
N SER A 164 12.37 -1.58 8.83
CA SER A 164 13.82 -1.64 9.08
C SER A 164 14.65 -1.18 7.88
N ILE A 165 14.22 -1.54 6.67
CA ILE A 165 15.00 -1.29 5.44
C ILE A 165 14.80 0.13 4.90
N TYR A 166 13.57 0.62 4.83
CA TYR A 166 13.27 1.90 4.17
C TYR A 166 13.87 3.12 4.86
N PRO A 167 13.86 3.24 6.20
CA PRO A 167 14.50 4.39 6.84
C PRO A 167 16.00 4.48 6.54
N PHE A 168 16.70 3.33 6.59
CA PHE A 168 18.11 3.26 6.25
C PHE A 168 18.35 3.63 4.79
N TYR A 169 17.63 3.00 3.87
CA TYR A 169 17.77 3.25 2.43
C TYR A 169 17.37 4.68 2.04
N GLY A 170 16.32 5.23 2.66
CA GLY A 170 15.88 6.60 2.46
C GLY A 170 16.94 7.61 2.92
N ALA A 171 17.54 7.40 4.09
CA ALA A 171 18.59 8.28 4.60
C ALA A 171 19.81 8.29 3.66
N THR A 172 20.26 7.12 3.19
CA THR A 172 21.39 7.03 2.24
C THR A 172 21.07 7.70 0.91
N LEU A 173 19.85 7.56 0.40
CA LEU A 173 19.45 8.22 -0.85
C LEU A 173 19.41 9.74 -0.70
N ILE A 174 18.91 10.25 0.43
CA ILE A 174 18.87 11.68 0.72
C ILE A 174 20.28 12.26 0.79
N GLU A 175 21.23 11.54 1.40
CA GLU A 175 22.62 11.98 1.50
C GLU A 175 23.33 12.02 0.14
N GLU A 176 23.10 11.02 -0.73
CA GLU A 176 23.78 10.91 -2.02
C GLU A 176 23.13 11.72 -3.15
N PHE A 177 21.79 11.79 -3.19
CA PHE A 177 21.03 12.34 -4.32
C PHE A 177 20.10 13.50 -3.94
N GLY A 178 19.92 13.78 -2.65
CA GLY A 178 18.84 14.63 -2.17
C GLY A 178 17.52 13.89 -2.03
N TRP A 179 16.48 14.62 -1.64
CA TRP A 179 15.17 14.08 -1.29
C TRP A 179 14.14 14.22 -2.41
#